data_AF-A0A9X4HWW1-F1
#
_entry.id   AF-A0A9X4HWW1-F1
#
_cell.length_a   1.000
_cell.length_b   1.000
_cell.length_c   1.000
_cell.angle_alpha   90.00
_cell.angle_beta   90.00
_cell.angle_gamma   90.00
#
_symmetry.space_group_name_H-M   'P 1'
#
loop_
_entity.id
_entity.type
_entity.pdbx_description
1 polymer ?
#
loop_
_entity_poly.entity_id
_entity_poly.type
_entity_poly.pdbx_seq_one_letter_code
_entity_poly.pdbx_strand_id
1 'polypeptide(L)'
;MDTKNMRAQFEERYPVPEGVAWNPDSQRYVLTHLKICTVSQYEQHVERWVCWRASREAVVVQMPNRASEAYHEEFDDVEGGSFNEAAYIRDVRKAIEAQGLKVAP
;
A
#
# COMPACT_ATOMS: atom_id res chain seq x y z
N MET A 1 7.60 -3.37 1.67
CA MET A 1 6.42 -3.28 2.56
C MET A 1 6.59 -4.32 3.65
N ASP A 2 6.62 -3.92 4.92
CA ASP A 2 6.72 -4.88 6.04
C ASP A 2 5.42 -5.72 6.10
N THR A 3 5.53 -7.02 5.83
CA THR A 3 4.39 -7.96 5.75
C THR A 3 3.65 -8.09 7.08
N LYS A 4 4.31 -7.81 8.22
CA LYS A 4 3.65 -7.78 9.54
C LYS A 4 2.64 -6.64 9.65
N ASN A 5 2.92 -5.50 9.02
CA ASN A 5 2.01 -4.35 9.00
C ASN A 5 0.79 -4.63 8.10
N MET A 6 0.98 -5.37 7.00
CA MET A 6 -0.10 -5.68 6.05
C MET A 6 -1.20 -6.59 6.63
N ARG A 7 -0.83 -7.63 7.39
CA ARG A 7 -1.81 -8.54 8.01
C ARG A 7 -2.59 -7.85 9.13
N ALA A 8 -1.90 -7.11 10.00
CA ALA A 8 -2.56 -6.39 11.09
C ALA A 8 -3.64 -5.42 10.59
N GLN A 9 -3.33 -4.62 9.55
CA GLN A 9 -4.30 -3.72 8.92
C GLN A 9 -5.46 -4.47 8.27
N PHE A 10 -5.20 -5.66 7.70
CA PHE A 10 -6.26 -6.49 7.14
C PHE A 10 -7.21 -6.98 8.23
N GLU A 11 -6.67 -7.53 9.33
CA GLU A 11 -7.43 -8.08 10.45
C GLU A 11 -8.24 -7.01 11.19
N GLU A 12 -7.73 -5.77 11.25
CA GLU A 12 -8.48 -4.62 11.75
C GLU A 12 -9.69 -4.28 10.86
N ARG A 13 -9.50 -4.28 9.53
CA ARG A 13 -10.55 -3.96 8.56
C ARG A 13 -11.57 -5.09 8.38
N TYR A 14 -11.09 -6.32 8.43
CA TYR A 14 -11.81 -7.57 8.24
C TYR A 14 -11.44 -8.53 9.37
N PRO A 15 -12.16 -8.46 10.51
CA PRO A 15 -11.89 -9.34 11.64
C PRO A 15 -11.87 -10.81 11.25
N VAL A 16 -10.93 -11.57 11.83
CA VAL A 16 -10.81 -13.01 11.61
C VAL A 16 -12.07 -13.69 12.17
N PRO A 17 -12.82 -14.46 11.36
CA PRO A 17 -13.99 -15.18 11.85
C PRO A 17 -13.61 -16.17 12.95
N GLU A 18 -14.48 -16.34 13.95
CA GLU A 18 -14.31 -17.40 14.93
C GLU A 18 -14.30 -18.77 14.25
N GLY A 19 -13.38 -19.65 14.61
CA GLY A 19 -13.17 -20.93 13.90
C GLY A 19 -12.27 -20.84 12.66
N VAL A 20 -11.64 -19.69 12.43
CA VAL A 20 -10.55 -19.49 11.46
C VAL A 20 -9.29 -19.03 12.20
N ALA A 21 -8.12 -19.47 11.76
CA ALA A 21 -6.85 -19.05 12.34
C ALA A 21 -5.79 -18.78 11.26
N TRP A 22 -4.81 -17.93 11.59
CA TRP A 22 -3.65 -17.71 10.74
C TRP A 22 -2.65 -18.87 10.88
N ASN A 23 -2.22 -19.44 9.76
CA ASN A 23 -1.12 -20.40 9.71
C ASN A 23 0.17 -19.68 9.26
N PRO A 24 1.21 -19.57 10.12
CA PRO A 24 2.45 -18.90 9.78
C PRO A 24 3.28 -19.63 8.73
N ASP A 25 3.20 -20.96 8.67
CA ASP A 25 4.02 -21.79 7.77
C ASP A 25 3.56 -21.65 6.32
N SER A 26 2.25 -21.64 6.11
CA SER A 26 1.66 -21.48 4.77
C SER A 26 1.34 -20.02 4.41
N GLN A 27 1.49 -19.09 5.36
CA GLN A 27 1.09 -17.69 5.25
C GLN A 27 -0.35 -17.50 4.74
N ARG A 28 -1.27 -18.31 5.26
CA ARG A 28 -2.70 -18.34 4.86
C ARG A 28 -3.60 -18.55 6.08
N TYR A 29 -4.86 -18.17 5.93
CA TYR A 29 -5.90 -18.52 6.89
C TYR A 29 -6.38 -19.96 6.66
N VAL A 30 -6.63 -20.66 7.76
CA VAL A 30 -7.11 -22.05 7.78
C VAL A 30 -8.38 -22.14 8.62
N LEU A 31 -9.30 -23.00 8.17
CA LEU A 31 -10.50 -23.33 8.92
C LEU A 31 -10.14 -24.31 10.05
N THR A 32 -10.38 -23.93 11.29
CA THR A 32 -10.08 -24.75 12.48
C THR A 32 -11.32 -25.41 13.06
N HIS A 33 -12.50 -24.79 12.93
CA HIS A 33 -13.75 -25.32 13.48
C HIS A 33 -14.95 -25.13 12.54
N LEU A 34 -15.28 -26.19 11.77
CA LEU A 34 -16.40 -26.20 10.83
C LEU A 34 -17.78 -25.99 11.48
N LYS A 35 -17.94 -26.34 12.76
CA LYS A 35 -19.19 -26.13 13.51
C LYS A 35 -19.42 -24.66 13.89
N ILE A 36 -18.37 -23.85 13.88
CA ILE A 36 -18.39 -22.44 14.29
C ILE A 36 -18.33 -21.53 13.07
N CYS A 37 -17.50 -21.88 12.07
CA CYS A 37 -17.40 -21.16 10.81
C CYS A 37 -17.82 -22.06 9.64
N THR A 38 -18.75 -21.55 8.83
CA THR A 38 -19.12 -22.22 7.59
C THR A 38 -18.00 -22.11 6.55
N VAL A 39 -17.92 -23.08 5.64
CA VAL A 39 -16.94 -23.04 4.52
C VAL A 39 -17.06 -21.74 3.73
N SER A 40 -18.27 -21.26 3.46
CA SER A 40 -18.49 -20.02 2.72
C SER A 40 -17.94 -18.78 3.45
N GLN A 41 -18.12 -18.67 4.77
CA GLN A 41 -17.55 -17.57 5.55
C GLN A 41 -16.03 -17.61 5.55
N TYR A 42 -15.44 -18.80 5.69
CA TYR A 42 -14.01 -19.01 5.58
C TYR A 42 -13.48 -18.58 4.21
N GLU A 43 -14.07 -19.08 3.13
CA GLU A 43 -13.65 -18.79 1.75
C GLU A 43 -13.73 -17.30 1.43
N GLN A 44 -14.80 -16.62 1.84
CA GLN A 44 -14.92 -15.17 1.69
C GLN A 44 -13.79 -14.42 2.41
N HIS A 45 -13.38 -14.88 3.60
CA HIS A 45 -12.28 -14.25 4.33
C HIS A 45 -10.93 -14.49 3.63
N VAL A 46 -10.69 -15.70 3.11
CA VAL A 46 -9.48 -16.01 2.33
C VAL A 46 -9.43 -15.20 1.03
N GLU A 47 -10.54 -15.09 0.31
CA GLU A 47 -10.63 -14.30 -0.91
C GLU A 47 -10.31 -12.83 -0.64
N ARG A 48 -10.89 -12.25 0.42
CA ARG A 48 -10.57 -10.87 0.84
C ARG A 48 -9.08 -10.70 1.12
N TRP A 49 -8.43 -11.67 1.77
CA TRP A 49 -6.99 -11.61 2.01
C TRP A 49 -6.17 -11.62 0.71
N VAL A 50 -6.56 -12.45 -0.26
CA VAL A 50 -5.91 -12.48 -1.58
C VAL A 50 -6.05 -11.14 -2.30
N CYS A 51 -7.27 -10.61 -2.40
CA CYS A 51 -7.55 -9.32 -3.03
C CYS A 51 -6.86 -8.16 -2.30
N TRP A 52 -6.80 -8.21 -0.97
CA TRP A 52 -6.11 -7.22 -0.15
C TRP A 52 -4.61 -7.15 -0.43
N ARG A 53 -3.95 -8.31 -0.54
CA ARG A 53 -2.53 -8.36 -0.92
C ARG A 53 -2.32 -7.87 -2.34
N ALA A 54 -3.11 -8.38 -3.29
CA ALA A 54 -3.01 -8.00 -4.70
C ALA A 54 -3.18 -6.47 -4.89
N SER A 55 -4.16 -5.85 -4.22
CA SER A 55 -4.36 -4.40 -4.27
C SER A 55 -3.18 -3.60 -3.70
N ARG A 56 -2.44 -4.14 -2.74
CA ARG A 56 -1.27 -3.47 -2.13
C ARG A 56 0.01 -3.67 -2.94
N GLU A 57 0.15 -4.83 -3.56
CA GLU A 57 1.25 -5.12 -4.49
C GLU A 57 1.09 -4.32 -5.79
N ALA A 58 -0.13 -4.10 -6.26
CA ALA A 58 -0.39 -3.34 -7.48
C ALA A 58 -0.07 -1.84 -7.34
N VAL A 59 -0.06 -1.29 -6.13
CA VAL A 59 0.13 0.13 -5.88
C VAL A 59 1.62 0.41 -5.62
N VAL A 60 2.41 0.44 -6.70
CA VAL A 60 3.77 0.96 -6.68
C VAL A 60 3.77 2.31 -7.41
N VAL A 61 3.87 3.40 -6.64
CA VAL A 61 4.03 4.73 -7.23
C VAL A 61 5.50 4.94 -7.56
N GLN A 62 5.81 5.08 -8.84
CA GLN A 62 7.13 5.52 -9.29
C GLN A 62 7.24 7.02 -9.02
N MET A 63 8.08 7.39 -8.05
CA MET A 63 8.32 8.79 -7.73
C MET A 63 9.19 9.44 -8.83
N PRO A 64 9.00 10.75 -9.09
CA PRO A 64 9.93 11.48 -9.93
C PRO A 64 11.36 11.41 -9.37
N ASN A 65 12.36 11.41 -10.26
CA ASN A 65 13.76 11.41 -9.84
C ASN A 65 14.09 12.76 -9.19
N ARG A 66 14.33 12.76 -7.87
CA ARG A 66 14.67 13.96 -7.11
C ARG A 66 15.93 14.66 -7.61
N ALA A 67 16.90 13.93 -8.16
CA ALA A 67 18.15 14.47 -8.68
C ALA A 67 18.02 14.98 -10.14
N SER A 68 16.80 15.04 -10.69
CA SER A 68 16.57 15.58 -12.02
C SER A 68 16.84 17.09 -12.07
N GLU A 69 17.52 17.53 -13.12
CA GLU A 69 17.74 18.96 -13.42
C GLU A 69 16.41 19.72 -13.63
N ALA A 70 15.31 19.03 -13.92
CA ALA A 70 13.97 19.61 -14.00
C ALA A 70 13.50 20.26 -12.68
N TYR A 71 14.16 19.95 -11.56
CA TYR A 71 13.91 20.53 -10.25
C TYR A 71 15.02 21.45 -9.78
N HIS A 72 15.93 21.88 -10.66
CA HIS A 72 16.92 22.91 -10.37
C HIS A 72 16.45 24.26 -10.93
N GLU A 73 16.52 25.29 -10.09
CA GLU A 73 16.18 26.66 -10.46
C GLU A 73 17.39 27.54 -10.22
N GLU A 74 17.86 28.18 -11.29
CA GLU A 74 19.01 29.09 -11.24
C GLU A 74 18.57 30.47 -10.77
N PHE A 75 19.39 31.06 -9.91
CA PHE A 75 19.21 32.42 -9.42
C PHE A 75 20.50 33.20 -9.65
N ASP A 76 20.39 34.45 -10.09
CA ASP A 76 21.54 35.30 -10.45
C ASP A 76 22.52 35.49 -9.27
N ASP A 77 22.06 35.32 -8.03
CA ASP A 77 22.80 35.47 -6.78
C ASP A 77 23.24 34.15 -6.12
N VAL A 78 22.90 32.99 -6.70
CA VAL A 78 23.23 31.66 -6.17
C VAL A 78 23.91 30.78 -7.22
N GLU A 79 25.23 30.64 -7.11
CA GLU A 79 26.02 29.77 -7.98
C GLU A 79 25.61 28.29 -7.82
N GLY A 80 25.22 27.65 -8.92
CA GLY A 80 24.73 26.27 -8.94
C GLY A 80 23.23 26.10 -8.73
N GLY A 81 22.47 27.19 -8.54
CA GLY A 81 21.03 27.17 -8.37
C GLY A 81 20.54 26.53 -7.06
N SER A 82 19.24 26.38 -6.93
CA SER A 82 18.61 25.71 -5.78
C SER A 82 17.55 24.71 -6.21
N PHE A 83 17.24 23.76 -5.32
CA PHE A 83 16.23 22.76 -5.55
C PHE A 83 14.82 23.33 -5.42
N ASN A 84 14.02 23.25 -6.49
CA ASN A 84 12.63 23.65 -6.51
C ASN A 84 11.73 22.56 -5.90
N GLU A 85 11.60 22.62 -4.57
CA GLU A 85 10.79 21.67 -3.80
C GLU A 85 9.30 21.72 -4.17
N ALA A 86 8.76 22.89 -4.51
CA ALA A 86 7.37 23.04 -4.90
C ALA A 86 7.04 22.29 -6.20
N ALA A 87 7.91 22.36 -7.19
CA ALA A 87 7.78 21.62 -8.45
C ALA A 87 7.88 20.11 -8.22
N TYR A 88 8.81 19.67 -7.38
CA TYR A 88 8.97 18.25 -7.03
C TYR A 88 7.73 17.70 -6.31
N ILE A 89 7.23 18.37 -5.26
CA ILE A 89 6.04 17.93 -4.51
C ILE A 89 4.80 17.85 -5.41
N ARG A 90 4.63 18.82 -6.32
CA ARG A 90 3.55 18.79 -7.31
C ARG A 90 3.62 17.55 -8.20
N ASP A 91 4.80 17.20 -8.68
CA ASP A 91 4.97 16.04 -9.58
C ASP A 91 4.88 14.71 -8.83
N VAL A 92 5.31 14.66 -7.57
CA VAL A 92 5.05 13.54 -6.65
C VAL A 92 3.53 13.35 -6.49
N ARG A 93 2.78 14.42 -6.23
CA ARG A 93 1.31 14.36 -6.11
C ARG A 93 0.67 13.80 -7.38
N LYS A 94 1.07 14.31 -8.55
CA LYS A 94 0.59 13.80 -9.85
C LYS A 94 0.91 12.32 -10.05
N ALA A 95 2.12 11.87 -9.69
CA ALA A 95 2.51 10.47 -9.82
C ALA A 95 1.64 9.55 -8.94
N ILE A 96 1.28 10.00 -7.73
CA ILE A 96 0.38 9.28 -6.84
C ILE A 96 -1.05 9.24 -7.41
N GLU A 97 -1.57 10.39 -7.88
CA GLU A 97 -2.92 10.51 -8.45
C GLU A 97 -3.08 9.74 -9.77
N ALA A 98 -2.02 9.62 -10.58
CA ALA A 98 -2.01 8.82 -11.81
C ALA A 98 -2.25 7.32 -11.55
N GLN A 99 -2.00 6.84 -10.33
CA GLN A 99 -2.33 5.48 -9.90
C GLN A 99 -3.77 5.36 -9.35
N GLY A 100 -4.59 6.41 -9.47
CA GLY A 100 -5.95 6.45 -8.94
C GLY A 100 -6.04 6.65 -7.43
N LEU A 101 -4.93 6.98 -6.75
CA LEU A 101 -4.89 7.23 -5.32
C LEU A 101 -5.23 8.69 -5.00
N LYS A 102 -5.93 8.90 -3.89
CA LYS A 102 -6.24 10.24 -3.39
C LYS A 102 -5.11 10.76 -2.52
N VAL A 103 -4.69 12.02 -2.73
CA VAL A 103 -3.68 12.69 -1.91
C VAL A 103 -4.36 13.82 -1.13
N ALA A 104 -4.29 13.77 0.20
CA ALA A 104 -4.80 14.84 1.06
C ALA A 104 -3.86 16.07 1.03
N PRO A 105 -4.34 17.26 1.44
CA PRO A 105 -3.51 18.45 1.64
C PRO A 105 -2.46 18.24 2.73
#